data_AF-A0A263D5D8-F1
#
_entry.id   AF-A0A263D5D8-F1
#
_cell.length_a   1.000
_cell.length_b   1.000
_cell.length_c   1.000
_cell.angle_alpha   90.00
_cell.angle_beta   90.00
_cell.angle_gamma   90.00
#
_symmetry.space_group_name_H-M   'P 1'
#
loop_
_entity.id
_entity.type
_entity.pdbx_description
1 polymer ?
#
loop_
_entity_poly.entity_id
_entity_poly.type
_entity_poly.pdbx_seq_one_letter_code
_entity_poly.pdbx_strand_id
1 'polypeptide(L)'
;MMAIGAVVSISACGQQSAMSPAAQPPPAGGPGITADEAVRQDETTRWASGYCTTVGGLVQTLTTMPAVDPSSPESAARTSSELLAVMIGGLDRTIDGLGELGPAPGQEGDLARQNVSADLTRIRERAVATKADVDETPPSSEDGREAIGAVKLPLDALAGLRLLKGFDATPALDTATRRAPSCADLAKRDPAAEPPPR
;
A
#
# COMPACT_ATOMS: atom_id res chain seq x y z
N MET A 1 33.65 51.40 -63.31
CA MET A 1 32.48 52.17 -63.82
C MET A 1 31.53 52.38 -62.65
N MET A 2 31.19 53.65 -62.35
CA MET A 2 29.95 54.23 -61.74
C MET A 2 29.07 53.36 -60.82
N ALA A 3 28.39 53.83 -59.77
CA ALA A 3 28.24 55.12 -59.09
C ALA A 3 27.35 54.89 -57.83
N ILE A 4 27.55 55.74 -56.81
CA ILE A 4 26.60 56.38 -55.87
C ILE A 4 25.19 55.77 -55.69
N GLY A 5 24.77 55.61 -54.43
CA GLY A 5 23.35 55.55 -54.07
C GLY A 5 23.08 55.44 -52.57
N ALA A 6 23.17 56.54 -51.83
CA ALA A 6 22.69 56.65 -50.46
C ALA A 6 21.16 56.83 -50.42
N VAL A 7 20.49 56.22 -49.44
CA VAL A 7 19.20 56.72 -48.94
C VAL A 7 19.19 56.63 -47.41
N VAL A 8 19.09 57.82 -46.80
CA VAL A 8 18.81 58.09 -45.39
C VAL A 8 17.29 58.29 -45.26
N SER A 9 16.67 57.80 -44.18
CA SER A 9 15.35 58.23 -43.68
C SER A 9 15.32 57.90 -42.19
N ILE A 10 15.74 58.81 -41.30
CA ILE A 10 14.96 59.86 -40.59
C ILE A 10 13.71 59.34 -39.86
N SER A 11 13.78 59.55 -38.55
CA SER A 11 12.84 59.31 -37.46
C SER A 11 11.46 59.95 -37.68
N ALA A 12 10.40 59.22 -37.29
CA ALA A 12 9.07 59.77 -37.05
C ALA A 12 8.54 59.30 -35.69
N CYS A 13 8.06 60.26 -34.89
CA CYS A 13 7.47 60.07 -33.57
C CYS A 13 6.08 59.40 -33.65
N GLY A 14 5.79 58.50 -32.71
CA GLY A 14 4.45 57.99 -32.41
C GLY A 14 4.46 57.40 -31.00
N GLN A 15 4.07 58.20 -30.00
CA GLN A 15 2.74 58.24 -29.38
C GLN A 15 2.45 57.11 -28.38
N GLN A 16 2.46 57.55 -27.12
CA GLN A 16 1.59 57.15 -26.01
C GLN A 16 1.73 55.74 -25.44
N SER A 17 2.42 55.72 -24.30
CA SER A 17 2.24 54.79 -23.19
C SER A 17 0.74 54.64 -22.84
N ALA A 18 0.10 53.61 -23.38
CA ALA A 18 -1.01 52.97 -22.71
C ALA A 18 -0.41 51.96 -21.73
N MET A 19 -0.34 52.33 -20.45
CA MET A 19 -0.25 51.35 -19.37
C MET A 19 -1.44 50.41 -19.53
N SER A 20 -1.20 49.26 -20.16
CA SER A 20 -2.13 48.14 -20.10
C SER A 20 -2.17 47.68 -18.64
N PRO A 21 -3.37 47.49 -18.04
CA PRO A 21 -3.46 46.78 -16.78
C PRO A 21 -2.76 45.44 -16.96
N ALA A 22 -1.88 45.10 -16.02
CA ALA A 22 -1.22 43.80 -16.01
C ALA A 22 -2.27 42.73 -16.29
N ALA A 23 -2.12 42.05 -17.42
CA ALA A 23 -2.90 40.87 -17.72
C ALA A 23 -2.70 39.93 -16.54
N GLN A 24 -3.78 39.71 -15.77
CA GLN A 24 -3.82 38.64 -14.79
C GLN A 24 -3.36 37.36 -15.52
N PRO A 25 -2.51 36.52 -14.91
CA PRO A 25 -2.21 35.22 -15.49
C PRO A 25 -3.54 34.54 -15.80
N PRO A 26 -3.74 33.99 -17.02
CA PRO A 26 -4.97 33.27 -17.30
C PRO A 26 -5.12 32.18 -16.22
N PRO A 27 -6.33 31.97 -15.67
CA PRO A 27 -6.55 30.82 -14.80
C PRO A 27 -6.11 29.60 -15.60
N ALA A 28 -5.15 28.84 -15.06
CA ALA A 28 -4.85 27.51 -15.55
C ALA A 28 -6.08 26.64 -15.21
N GLY A 29 -7.08 26.75 -16.06
CA GLY A 29 -8.40 26.17 -15.87
C GLY A 29 -8.93 25.75 -17.23
N GLY A 30 -8.32 24.70 -17.80
CA GLY A 30 -9.08 23.82 -18.67
C GLY A 30 -10.22 23.17 -17.87
N PRO A 31 -11.18 22.48 -18.51
CA PRO A 31 -12.13 21.66 -17.78
C PRO A 31 -11.36 20.50 -17.15
N GLY A 32 -10.96 20.69 -15.90
CA GLY A 32 -10.05 19.81 -15.18
C GLY A 32 -9.67 20.46 -13.86
N ILE A 33 -9.72 19.66 -12.81
CA ILE A 33 -9.44 19.93 -11.39
C ILE A 33 -8.46 21.08 -11.10
N THR A 34 -8.68 21.74 -9.96
CA THR A 34 -7.79 22.82 -9.49
C THR A 34 -6.40 22.28 -9.13
N ALA A 35 -5.39 23.17 -9.08
CA ALA A 35 -4.05 22.79 -8.65
C ALA A 35 -4.03 22.15 -7.25
N ASP A 36 -4.82 22.70 -6.32
CA ASP A 36 -4.95 22.15 -4.96
C ASP A 36 -5.58 20.75 -4.97
N GLU A 37 -6.54 20.52 -5.86
CA GLU A 37 -7.16 19.20 -6.02
C GLU A 37 -6.19 18.18 -6.61
N ALA A 38 -5.36 18.58 -7.58
CA ALA A 38 -4.30 17.72 -8.11
C ALA A 38 -3.29 17.33 -7.01
N VAL A 39 -2.87 18.28 -6.18
CA VAL A 39 -1.96 18.02 -5.04
C VAL A 39 -2.57 17.00 -4.06
N ARG A 40 -3.85 17.19 -3.68
CA ARG A 40 -4.54 16.23 -2.78
C ARG A 40 -4.66 14.84 -3.39
N GLN A 41 -4.94 14.74 -4.69
CA GLN A 41 -5.01 13.45 -5.38
C GLN A 41 -3.64 12.74 -5.39
N ASP A 42 -2.55 13.48 -5.59
CA ASP A 42 -1.19 12.92 -5.58
C ASP A 42 -0.73 12.52 -4.17
N GLU A 43 -1.11 13.27 -3.14
CA GLU A 43 -0.90 12.88 -1.73
C GLU A 43 -1.67 11.60 -1.38
N THR A 44 -2.94 11.51 -1.80
CA THR A 44 -3.78 10.32 -1.60
C THR A 44 -3.20 9.10 -2.31
N THR A 45 -2.72 9.28 -3.55
CA THR A 45 -2.08 8.21 -4.33
C THR A 45 -0.77 7.75 -3.67
N ARG A 46 0.05 8.68 -3.15
CA ARG A 46 1.28 8.33 -2.42
C ARG A 46 1.00 7.56 -1.14
N TRP A 47 0.01 8.00 -0.36
CA TRP A 47 -0.40 7.29 0.86
C TRP A 47 -0.92 5.88 0.54
N ALA A 48 -1.82 5.73 -0.43
CA ALA A 48 -2.33 4.44 -0.86
C ALA A 48 -1.21 3.52 -1.37
N SER A 49 -0.24 4.07 -2.12
CA SER A 49 0.93 3.33 -2.58
C SER A 49 1.80 2.81 -1.42
N GLY A 50 2.02 3.64 -0.39
CA GLY A 50 2.74 3.23 0.81
C GLY A 50 2.00 2.13 1.58
N TYR A 51 0.67 2.27 1.72
CA TYR A 51 -0.19 1.25 2.30
C TYR A 51 -0.06 -0.10 1.57
N CYS A 52 -0.27 -0.10 0.24
CA CYS A 52 -0.21 -1.31 -0.56
C CYS A 52 1.18 -1.96 -0.59
N THR A 53 2.25 -1.15 -0.57
CA THR A 53 3.63 -1.66 -0.44
C THR A 53 3.85 -2.36 0.89
N THR A 54 3.36 -1.76 1.98
CA THR A 54 3.51 -2.28 3.35
C THR A 54 2.80 -3.62 3.52
N VAL A 55 1.53 -3.72 3.10
CA VAL A 55 0.79 -4.99 3.18
C VAL A 55 1.24 -5.99 2.11
N GLY A 56 1.78 -5.53 0.97
CA GLY A 56 2.40 -6.39 -0.04
C GLY A 56 3.65 -7.10 0.49
N GLY A 57 4.40 -6.48 1.40
CA GLY A 57 5.53 -7.11 2.10
C GLY A 57 5.11 -8.32 2.95
N LEU A 58 3.90 -8.29 3.53
CA LEU A 58 3.33 -9.43 4.22
C LEU A 58 3.03 -10.57 3.25
N VAL A 59 2.32 -10.28 2.16
CA VAL A 59 2.02 -11.28 1.11
C VAL A 59 3.32 -11.92 0.59
N GLN A 60 4.37 -11.12 0.38
CA GLN A 60 5.68 -11.63 -0.02
C GLN A 60 6.34 -12.51 1.06
N THR A 61 6.16 -12.19 2.33
CA THR A 61 6.64 -13.05 3.43
C THR A 61 5.95 -14.42 3.38
N LEU A 62 4.62 -14.43 3.16
CA LEU A 62 3.83 -15.66 3.09
C LEU A 62 4.25 -16.59 1.94
N THR A 63 4.62 -16.04 0.78
CA THR A 63 5.09 -16.87 -0.35
C THR A 63 6.48 -17.50 -0.13
N THR A 64 7.21 -17.03 0.89
CA THR A 64 8.55 -17.53 1.24
C THR A 64 8.56 -18.37 2.53
N MET A 65 7.38 -18.69 3.08
CA MET A 65 7.30 -19.49 4.31
C MET A 65 7.87 -20.90 4.11
N PRO A 66 8.58 -21.45 5.10
CA PRO A 66 9.02 -22.84 5.06
C PRO A 66 7.80 -23.77 5.10
N ALA A 67 7.91 -24.93 4.45
CA ALA A 67 6.90 -25.97 4.57
C ALA A 67 7.12 -26.80 5.84
N VAL A 68 6.03 -27.29 6.44
CA VAL A 68 6.11 -28.24 7.55
C VAL A 68 6.65 -29.58 7.03
N ASP A 69 7.65 -30.14 7.72
CA ASP A 69 8.24 -31.44 7.44
C ASP A 69 7.55 -32.54 8.27
N PRO A 70 6.71 -33.40 7.65
CA PRO A 70 5.96 -34.43 8.36
C PRO A 70 6.77 -35.73 8.58
N SER A 71 8.08 -35.75 8.30
CA SER A 71 8.90 -36.98 8.39
C SER A 71 9.00 -37.57 9.80
N SER A 72 8.85 -36.73 10.83
CA SER A 72 8.79 -37.12 12.24
C SER A 72 8.01 -36.07 13.05
N PRO A 73 7.46 -36.41 14.23
CA PRO A 73 6.86 -35.41 15.12
C PRO A 73 7.82 -34.27 15.47
N GLU A 74 9.10 -34.58 15.69
CA GLU A 74 10.14 -33.59 16.01
C GLU A 74 10.42 -32.66 14.83
N SER A 75 10.53 -33.19 13.61
CA SER A 75 10.66 -32.39 12.39
C SER A 75 9.44 -31.49 12.20
N ALA A 76 8.24 -32.02 12.42
CA ALA A 76 6.99 -31.29 12.24
C ALA A 76 6.86 -30.15 13.25
N ALA A 77 7.17 -30.38 14.53
CA ALA A 77 7.19 -29.33 15.55
C ALA A 77 8.20 -28.23 15.22
N ARG A 78 9.45 -28.61 14.91
CA ARG A 78 10.51 -27.64 14.57
C ARG A 78 10.12 -26.76 13.38
N THR A 79 9.71 -27.37 12.27
CA THR A 79 9.37 -26.63 11.05
C THR A 79 8.08 -25.82 11.19
N SER A 80 7.13 -26.28 12.00
CA SER A 80 5.94 -25.50 12.37
C SER A 80 6.30 -24.25 13.19
N SER A 81 7.22 -24.41 14.15
CA SER A 81 7.75 -23.33 14.97
C SER A 81 8.51 -22.28 14.14
N GLU A 82 9.32 -22.73 13.18
CA GLU A 82 10.02 -21.86 12.21
C GLU A 82 9.03 -21.12 11.30
N LEU A 83 8.01 -21.81 10.78
CA LEU A 83 6.95 -21.23 9.98
C LEU A 83 6.24 -20.11 10.74
N LEU A 84 5.82 -20.37 11.98
CA LEU A 84 5.14 -19.37 12.81
C LEU A 84 6.07 -18.20 13.14
N ALA A 85 7.36 -18.43 13.36
CA ALA A 85 8.33 -17.35 13.58
C ALA A 85 8.44 -16.42 12.35
N VAL A 86 8.49 -16.97 11.13
CA VAL A 86 8.50 -16.19 9.88
C VAL A 86 7.22 -15.38 9.73
N MET A 87 6.07 -16.01 10.01
CA MET A 87 4.76 -15.34 9.97
C MET A 87 4.68 -14.18 10.96
N ILE A 88 5.06 -14.40 12.22
CA ILE A 88 5.07 -13.36 13.28
C ILE A 88 5.95 -12.19 12.86
N GLY A 89 7.16 -12.46 12.37
CA GLY A 89 8.06 -11.41 11.90
C GLY A 89 7.52 -10.63 10.69
N GLY A 90 6.78 -11.28 9.80
CA GLY A 90 6.07 -10.62 8.70
C GLY A 90 4.96 -9.70 9.20
N LEU A 91 4.15 -10.18 10.15
CA LEU A 91 3.07 -9.41 10.77
C LEU A 91 3.60 -8.19 11.51
N ASP A 92 4.67 -8.34 12.29
CA ASP A 92 5.34 -7.25 13.01
C ASP A 92 5.74 -6.12 12.06
N ARG A 93 6.52 -6.45 11.02
CA ARG A 93 6.98 -5.46 10.04
C ARG A 93 5.83 -4.73 9.35
N THR A 94 4.73 -5.42 9.08
CA THR A 94 3.57 -4.81 8.43
C THR A 94 2.79 -3.94 9.40
N ILE A 95 2.60 -4.34 10.66
CA ILE A 95 1.94 -3.53 11.70
C ILE A 95 2.73 -2.23 11.91
N ASP A 96 4.06 -2.35 12.09
CA ASP A 96 4.95 -1.21 12.27
C ASP A 96 4.93 -0.29 11.04
N GLY A 97 5.10 -0.86 9.84
CA GLY A 97 5.08 -0.08 8.60
C GLY A 97 3.75 0.64 8.37
N LEU A 98 2.62 0.06 8.75
CA LEU A 98 1.32 0.74 8.67
C LEU A 98 1.27 1.93 9.63
N GLY A 99 1.83 1.80 10.83
CA GLY A 99 1.96 2.88 11.82
C GLY A 99 2.81 4.05 11.33
N GLU A 100 3.77 3.80 10.42
CA GLU A 100 4.70 4.81 9.90
C GLU A 100 4.16 5.63 8.71
N LEU A 101 3.03 5.25 8.09
CA LEU A 101 2.49 5.89 6.87
C LEU A 101 2.04 7.35 7.02
N GLY A 102 2.10 7.91 8.24
CA GLY A 102 1.51 9.21 8.54
C GLY A 102 -0.03 9.19 8.45
N PRO A 103 -0.71 10.32 8.67
CA PRO A 103 -2.17 10.38 8.58
C PRO A 103 -2.64 10.09 7.15
N ALA A 104 -3.74 9.35 7.03
CA ALA A 104 -4.40 9.17 5.75
C ALA A 104 -5.08 10.46 5.30
N PRO A 105 -5.18 10.70 3.98
CA PRO A 105 -6.09 11.72 3.47
C PRO A 105 -7.55 11.28 3.68
N GLY A 106 -8.18 11.88 4.68
CA GLY A 106 -9.56 11.59 5.09
C GLY A 106 -9.65 10.56 6.22
N GLN A 107 -10.73 10.63 6.98
CA GLN A 107 -10.93 9.80 8.18
C GLN A 107 -11.12 8.32 7.81
N GLU A 108 -11.69 8.04 6.65
CA GLU A 108 -11.98 6.69 6.17
C GLU A 108 -10.70 5.89 5.88
N GLY A 109 -9.67 6.55 5.34
CA GLY A 109 -8.35 5.91 5.13
C GLY A 109 -7.67 5.56 6.45
N ASP A 110 -7.78 6.45 7.44
CA ASP A 110 -7.26 6.19 8.78
C ASP A 110 -7.99 5.05 9.46
N LEU A 111 -9.31 4.96 9.31
CA LEU A 111 -10.13 3.86 9.83
C LEU A 111 -9.79 2.54 9.14
N ALA A 112 -9.63 2.54 7.81
CA ALA A 112 -9.24 1.35 7.06
C ALA A 112 -7.88 0.81 7.54
N ARG A 113 -6.88 1.68 7.69
CA ARG A 113 -5.58 1.31 8.27
C ARG A 113 -5.74 0.73 9.67
N GLN A 114 -6.45 1.42 10.57
CA GLN A 114 -6.61 0.99 11.96
C GLN A 114 -7.26 -0.39 12.07
N ASN A 115 -8.29 -0.65 11.26
CA ASN A 115 -8.96 -1.94 11.23
C ASN A 115 -8.02 -3.07 10.80
N VAL A 116 -7.25 -2.86 9.73
CA VAL A 116 -6.28 -3.85 9.27
C VAL A 116 -5.16 -4.05 10.29
N SER A 117 -4.60 -2.99 10.88
CA SER A 117 -3.61 -3.11 11.96
C SER A 117 -4.14 -3.91 13.15
N ALA A 118 -5.40 -3.71 13.54
CA ALA A 118 -6.04 -4.45 14.63
C ALA A 118 -6.26 -5.94 14.28
N ASP A 119 -6.69 -6.23 13.05
CA ASP A 119 -6.83 -7.61 12.56
C ASP A 119 -5.49 -8.35 12.54
N LEU A 120 -4.44 -7.72 11.99
CA LEU A 120 -3.08 -8.26 11.96
C LEU A 120 -2.53 -8.49 13.36
N THR A 121 -2.77 -7.57 14.30
CA THR A 121 -2.34 -7.71 15.70
C THR A 121 -2.97 -8.94 16.34
N ARG A 122 -4.29 -9.14 16.17
CA ARG A 122 -4.98 -10.34 16.69
C ARG A 122 -4.44 -11.64 16.10
N ILE A 123 -4.12 -11.65 14.80
CA ILE A 123 -3.55 -12.83 14.15
C ILE A 123 -2.15 -13.10 14.70
N ARG A 124 -1.34 -12.07 14.89
CA ARG A 124 -0.01 -12.17 15.46
C ARG A 124 -0.05 -12.77 16.87
N GLU A 125 -0.93 -12.27 17.73
CA GLU A 125 -1.09 -12.78 19.10
C GLU A 125 -1.45 -14.27 19.10
N ARG A 126 -2.35 -14.70 18.20
CA ARG A 126 -2.67 -16.12 18.02
C ARG A 126 -1.46 -16.92 17.54
N ALA A 127 -0.71 -16.42 16.56
CA ALA A 127 0.48 -17.09 16.07
C ALA A 127 1.56 -17.25 17.16
N VAL A 128 1.74 -16.23 18.02
CA VAL A 128 2.64 -16.30 19.17
C VAL A 128 2.18 -17.37 20.16
N ALA A 129 0.90 -17.41 20.51
CA ALA A 129 0.35 -18.43 21.40
C ALA A 129 0.51 -19.85 20.83
N THR A 130 0.12 -20.06 19.57
CA THR A 130 0.27 -21.38 18.90
C THR A 130 1.73 -21.80 18.80
N LYS A 131 2.65 -20.85 18.59
CA LYS A 131 4.09 -21.15 18.58
C LYS A 131 4.57 -21.62 19.95
N ALA A 132 4.13 -20.95 21.03
CA ALA A 132 4.46 -21.36 22.38
C ALA A 132 3.94 -22.77 22.67
N ASP A 133 2.70 -23.09 22.31
CA ASP A 133 2.13 -24.43 22.50
C ASP A 133 2.95 -25.52 21.79
N VAL A 134 3.41 -25.24 20.55
CA VAL A 134 4.28 -26.16 19.78
C VAL A 134 5.65 -26.33 20.44
N ASP A 135 6.23 -25.24 20.95
CA ASP A 135 7.57 -25.24 21.54
C ASP A 135 7.60 -25.90 22.95
N GLU A 136 6.51 -25.79 23.71
CA GLU A 136 6.42 -26.25 25.10
C GLU A 136 5.94 -27.70 25.24
N THR A 137 5.28 -28.24 24.22
CA THR A 137 4.64 -29.56 24.30
C THR A 137 5.51 -30.67 23.69
N PRO A 138 5.63 -31.86 24.32
CA PRO A 138 6.34 -32.98 23.71
C PRO A 138 5.72 -33.39 22.36
N PRO A 139 6.46 -33.36 21.24
CA PRO A 139 5.88 -33.55 19.90
C PRO A 139 5.18 -34.90 19.67
N SER A 140 5.63 -35.93 20.38
CA SER A 140 5.09 -37.29 20.26
C SER A 140 3.82 -37.52 21.11
N SER A 141 3.47 -36.60 22.01
CA SER A 141 2.26 -36.64 22.84
C SER A 141 0.98 -36.32 22.05
N GLU A 142 -0.18 -36.56 22.64
CA GLU A 142 -1.47 -36.17 22.05
C GLU A 142 -1.56 -34.64 21.90
N ASP A 143 -1.32 -33.92 22.99
CA ASP A 143 -1.29 -32.46 23.04
C ASP A 143 -0.29 -31.88 22.02
N GLY A 144 0.87 -32.51 21.85
CA GLY A 144 1.90 -32.04 20.90
C GLY A 144 1.44 -32.16 19.45
N ARG A 145 0.70 -33.22 19.10
CA ARG A 145 0.12 -33.38 17.77
C ARG A 145 -1.01 -32.39 17.53
N GLU A 146 -1.80 -32.09 18.56
CA GLU A 146 -2.84 -31.05 18.50
C GLU A 146 -2.22 -29.67 18.25
N ALA A 147 -1.17 -29.31 19.01
CA ALA A 147 -0.46 -28.04 18.85
C ALA A 147 0.12 -27.88 17.44
N ILE A 148 0.74 -28.92 16.88
CA ILE A 148 1.23 -28.93 15.48
C ILE A 148 0.05 -28.75 14.51
N GLY A 149 -1.07 -29.41 14.74
CA GLY A 149 -2.28 -29.27 13.91
C GLY A 149 -2.91 -27.88 13.98
N ALA A 150 -2.75 -27.16 15.10
CA ALA A 150 -3.27 -25.82 15.31
C ALA A 150 -2.53 -24.73 14.54
N VAL A 151 -1.32 -25.01 14.03
CA VAL A 151 -0.48 -24.08 13.23
C VAL A 151 -1.23 -23.50 12.03
N LYS A 152 -2.18 -24.25 11.45
CA LYS A 152 -3.01 -23.78 10.33
C LYS A 152 -3.96 -22.64 10.71
N LEU A 153 -4.38 -22.53 11.97
CA LEU A 153 -5.39 -21.55 12.40
C LEU A 153 -4.96 -20.09 12.19
N PRO A 154 -3.77 -19.65 12.64
CA PRO A 154 -3.31 -18.30 12.34
C PRO A 154 -3.10 -18.08 10.83
N LEU A 155 -2.66 -19.10 10.08
CA LEU A 155 -2.48 -19.02 8.62
C LEU A 155 -3.81 -18.82 7.89
N ASP A 156 -4.83 -19.61 8.25
CA ASP A 156 -6.18 -19.52 7.68
C ASP A 156 -6.80 -18.16 7.99
N ALA A 157 -6.62 -17.67 9.23
CA ALA A 157 -7.10 -16.34 9.62
C ALA A 157 -6.44 -15.22 8.79
N LEU A 158 -5.16 -15.37 8.45
CA LEU A 158 -4.45 -14.43 7.60
C LEU A 158 -4.88 -14.51 6.14
N ALA A 159 -5.05 -15.71 5.60
CA ALA A 159 -5.53 -15.94 4.24
C ALA A 159 -6.96 -15.39 4.01
N GLY A 160 -7.78 -15.37 5.06
CA GLY A 160 -9.12 -14.79 5.03
C GLY A 160 -9.18 -13.26 5.08
N LEU A 161 -8.06 -12.57 5.31
CA LEU A 161 -8.08 -11.11 5.40
C LEU A 161 -8.23 -10.44 4.02
N ARG A 162 -9.12 -9.44 3.97
CA ARG A 162 -9.29 -8.55 2.83
C ARG A 162 -8.51 -7.26 3.09
N LEU A 163 -7.24 -7.25 2.70
CA LEU A 163 -6.28 -6.17 3.02
C LEU A 163 -6.68 -4.79 2.46
N LEU A 164 -7.51 -4.75 1.41
CA LEU A 164 -8.01 -3.53 0.79
C LEU A 164 -9.48 -3.20 1.14
N LYS A 165 -10.08 -3.93 2.09
CA LYS A 165 -11.48 -3.71 2.48
C LYS A 165 -11.70 -2.27 2.94
N GLY A 166 -12.71 -1.59 2.36
CA GLY A 166 -13.10 -0.23 2.72
C GLY A 166 -12.44 0.87 1.88
N PHE A 167 -11.46 0.55 1.04
CA PHE A 167 -10.88 1.52 0.10
C PHE A 167 -11.86 1.89 -1.03
N ASP A 168 -12.75 0.97 -1.40
CA ASP A 168 -13.84 1.13 -2.36
C ASP A 168 -14.98 2.02 -1.84
N ALA A 169 -15.09 2.20 -0.52
CA ALA A 169 -16.13 3.02 0.09
C ALA A 169 -15.92 4.53 -0.09
N THR A 170 -14.74 4.97 -0.54
CA THR A 170 -14.46 6.38 -0.83
C THR A 170 -13.95 6.59 -2.25
N PRO A 171 -14.55 7.48 -3.05
CA PRO A 171 -14.11 7.72 -4.43
C PRO A 171 -12.64 8.15 -4.55
N ALA A 172 -12.14 8.87 -3.54
CA ALA A 172 -10.76 9.34 -3.49
C ALA A 172 -9.77 8.19 -3.29
N LEU A 173 -9.98 7.31 -2.29
CA LEU A 173 -9.10 6.16 -2.07
C LEU A 173 -9.22 5.12 -3.18
N ASP A 174 -10.43 4.89 -3.69
CA ASP A 174 -10.68 4.01 -4.84
C ASP A 174 -9.94 4.48 -6.10
N THR A 175 -9.91 5.80 -6.36
CA THR A 175 -9.11 6.36 -7.45
C THR A 175 -7.61 6.25 -7.17
N ALA A 176 -7.18 6.51 -5.94
CA ALA A 176 -5.79 6.43 -5.53
C ALA A 176 -5.22 5.01 -5.65
N THR A 177 -5.96 3.98 -5.25
CA THR A 177 -5.54 2.58 -5.37
C THR A 177 -5.43 2.14 -6.82
N ARG A 178 -6.34 2.58 -7.70
CA ARG A 178 -6.23 2.35 -9.15
C ARG A 178 -5.01 3.02 -9.78
N ARG A 179 -4.60 4.19 -9.27
CA ARG A 179 -3.44 4.94 -9.76
C ARG A 179 -2.11 4.45 -9.19
N ALA A 180 -2.13 3.75 -8.05
CA ALA A 180 -0.95 3.24 -7.37
C ALA A 180 -0.53 1.86 -7.93
N PRO A 181 0.64 1.73 -8.59
CA PRO A 181 1.08 0.45 -9.15
C PRO A 181 1.24 -0.66 -8.10
N SER A 182 1.69 -0.31 -6.89
CA SER A 182 1.84 -1.25 -5.77
C SER A 182 0.51 -1.88 -5.36
N CYS A 183 -0.60 -1.14 -5.45
CA CYS A 183 -1.95 -1.67 -5.18
C CYS A 183 -2.41 -2.61 -6.29
N ALA A 184 -2.11 -2.29 -7.55
CA ALA A 184 -2.40 -3.20 -8.67
C ALA A 184 -1.59 -4.51 -8.56
N ASP A 185 -0.33 -4.43 -8.13
CA ASP A 185 0.49 -5.62 -7.92
C ASP A 185 0.04 -6.45 -6.71
N LEU A 186 -0.43 -5.80 -5.65
CA LEU A 186 -1.07 -6.48 -4.52
C LEU A 186 -2.33 -7.21 -4.96
N ALA A 187 -3.22 -6.56 -5.70
CA ALA A 187 -4.48 -7.16 -6.16
C ALA A 187 -4.28 -8.41 -7.04
N LYS A 188 -3.20 -8.46 -7.84
CA LYS A 188 -2.84 -9.66 -8.63
C LYS A 188 -2.34 -10.82 -7.76
N ARG A 189 -1.81 -10.52 -6.58
CA ARG A 189 -1.20 -11.47 -5.65
C ARG A 189 -2.16 -11.87 -4.52
N ASP A 190 -3.26 -11.15 -4.35
CA ASP A 190 -4.27 -11.41 -3.34
C ASP A 190 -5.18 -12.57 -3.79
N PRO A 191 -5.12 -13.75 -3.14
CA PRO A 191 -5.96 -14.89 -3.46
C PRO A 191 -7.44 -14.66 -3.11
N ALA A 192 -7.77 -13.62 -2.35
CA ALA A 192 -9.12 -13.24 -1.96
C ALA A 192 -9.71 -12.08 -2.78
N ALA A 193 -8.99 -11.58 -3.80
CA ALA A 193 -9.49 -10.53 -4.69
C ALA A 193 -10.59 -11.06 -5.63
N GLU A 194 -11.74 -10.38 -5.64
CA GLU A 194 -12.80 -10.63 -6.62
C GLU A 194 -12.36 -10.05 -7.98
N PRO A 195 -12.58 -10.75 -9.12
CA PRO A 195 -12.17 -10.22 -10.42
C PRO A 195 -12.93 -8.91 -10.73
N PRO A 196 -12.28 -7.94 -11.41
CA PRO A 196 -12.95 -6.70 -11.79
C PRO A 196 -14.15 -7.00 -12.69
N PRO A 197 -15.27 -6.26 -12.57
CA PRO A 197 -16.39 -6.40 -13.49
C PRO A 197 -15.91 -6.07 -14.92
N ARG A 198 -16.26 -6.95 -15.87
CA ARG A 198 -15.94 -6.79 -17.29
C ARG A 198 -16.67 -5.61 -17.92
#